data_AF-A0A1I8P6W8-F1
#
_entry.id   AF-A0A1I8P6W8-F1
#
_cell.length_a   1.000
_cell.length_b   1.000
_cell.length_c   1.000
_cell.angle_alpha   90.00
_cell.angle_beta   90.00
_cell.angle_gamma   90.00
#
_symmetry.space_group_name_H-M   'P 1'
#
loop_
_entity.id
_entity.type
_entity.pdbx_description
1 polymer ?
#
loop_
_entity_poly.entity_id
_entity_poly.type
_entity_poly.pdbx_seq_one_letter_code
_entity_poly.pdbx_strand_id
1 'polypeptide(L)'
;MTKFHLILWLNIAFSLKFLVAAGQNTNLLPQRYRLIEYAFHNLNKITWSEEVLNQTTRYLSDLKEWTLWRNQTFVDLNIFEELQQKIDTNLNVLKEFKHNPESCSQLWKAKAQHNQLKQFQSLIDDEQVLREWMERDRILMRRMLYFTIRKYKKFFDNLQLKVEEYLNNLQPYEAMMETTLQQWIKKFKSENDFVERLFLMTEFINLFKEEMNELVSNCIGLPKK
;
A
#
# COMPACT_ATOMS: atom_id res chain seq x y z
N MET A 1 11.17 -7.36 -18.25
CA MET A 1 10.46 -7.25 -16.96
C MET A 1 8.96 -7.16 -17.27
N THR A 2 8.15 -8.14 -16.87
CA THR A 2 6.74 -8.25 -17.32
C THR A 2 5.83 -7.24 -16.59
N LYS A 3 4.75 -6.76 -17.25
CA LYS A 3 3.73 -5.87 -16.66
C LYS A 3 3.23 -6.33 -15.27
N PHE A 4 3.28 -7.64 -14.99
CA PHE A 4 2.99 -8.25 -13.68
C PHE A 4 3.93 -7.86 -12.55
N HIS A 5 5.24 -7.73 -12.80
CA HIS A 5 6.20 -7.27 -11.79
C HIS A 5 5.93 -5.81 -11.42
N LEU A 6 5.43 -5.02 -12.37
CA LEU A 6 5.10 -3.62 -12.17
C LEU A 6 3.89 -3.42 -11.24
N ILE A 7 2.83 -4.23 -11.37
CA ILE A 7 1.66 -4.21 -10.47
C ILE A 7 2.05 -4.60 -9.03
N LEU A 8 2.99 -5.55 -8.91
CA LEU A 8 3.56 -6.03 -7.66
C LEU A 8 4.35 -4.92 -6.94
N TRP A 9 5.25 -4.28 -7.68
CA TRP A 9 6.04 -3.16 -7.21
C TRP A 9 5.19 -1.91 -6.99
N LEU A 10 4.14 -1.67 -7.78
CA LEU A 10 3.22 -0.56 -7.57
C LEU A 10 2.48 -0.70 -6.25
N ASN A 11 1.97 -1.87 -5.85
CA ASN A 11 1.33 -2.02 -4.52
C ASN A 11 2.29 -1.73 -3.35
N ILE A 12 3.57 -2.10 -3.49
CA ILE A 12 4.62 -1.85 -2.47
C ILE A 12 5.16 -0.40 -2.56
N ALA A 13 5.25 0.17 -3.75
CA ALA A 13 5.73 1.53 -4.02
C ALA A 13 4.65 2.59 -3.72
N PHE A 14 3.37 2.25 -3.85
CA PHE A 14 2.24 3.05 -3.38
C PHE A 14 2.32 3.26 -1.88
N SER A 15 2.84 2.26 -1.17
CA SER A 15 3.19 2.42 0.22
C SER A 15 4.42 3.34 0.36
N LEU A 16 5.47 3.19 -0.45
CA LEU A 16 6.79 3.82 -0.22
C LEU A 16 6.97 5.27 -0.69
N LYS A 17 6.14 5.83 -1.58
CA LYS A 17 6.40 7.16 -2.19
C LYS A 17 5.74 8.39 -1.55
N PHE A 18 5.03 8.25 -0.44
CA PHE A 18 4.63 9.41 0.36
C PHE A 18 5.78 9.84 1.28
N LEU A 19 6.81 10.41 0.69
CA LEU A 19 7.75 11.27 1.42
C LEU A 19 6.95 12.49 1.87
N VAL A 20 6.58 12.51 3.14
CA VAL A 20 5.91 13.62 3.82
C VAL A 20 6.80 14.85 3.69
N ALA A 21 6.50 15.73 2.74
CA ALA A 21 7.01 17.09 2.75
C ALA A 21 6.13 17.88 3.73
N ALA A 22 6.71 18.34 4.84
CA ALA A 22 6.00 19.16 5.81
C ALA A 22 5.74 20.56 5.24
N GLY A 23 4.49 21.02 5.31
CA GLY A 23 4.01 22.36 4.93
C GLY A 23 2.81 22.28 3.96
N GLN A 24 1.80 23.15 3.99
CA GLN A 24 1.49 24.38 4.74
C GLN A 24 -0.02 24.38 5.05
N ASN A 25 -0.44 25.30 5.92
CA ASN A 25 -1.85 25.51 6.30
C ASN A 25 -2.68 25.93 5.07
N THR A 26 -3.42 25.00 4.47
CA THR A 26 -4.20 25.22 3.25
C THR A 26 -5.69 25.33 3.57
N ASN A 27 -6.32 26.42 3.12
CA ASN A 27 -7.78 26.56 3.02
C ASN A 27 -8.32 25.57 1.97
N LEU A 28 -8.28 24.27 2.29
CA LEU A 28 -8.74 23.21 1.40
C LEU A 28 -10.26 23.28 1.29
N LEU A 29 -10.78 23.22 0.06
CA LEU A 29 -12.21 23.10 -0.17
C LEU A 29 -12.71 21.81 0.52
N PRO A 30 -13.67 21.88 1.46
CA PRO A 30 -14.09 20.71 2.24
C PRO A 30 -14.57 19.53 1.37
N GLN A 31 -15.11 19.82 0.19
CA GLN A 31 -15.58 18.81 -0.76
C GLN A 31 -14.43 18.06 -1.45
N ARG A 32 -13.36 18.78 -1.81
CA ARG A 32 -12.15 18.23 -2.44
C ARG A 32 -11.43 17.27 -1.50
N TYR A 33 -11.26 17.69 -0.24
CA TYR A 33 -10.68 16.85 0.81
C TYR A 33 -11.49 15.56 1.05
N ARG A 34 -12.82 15.64 1.10
CA ARG A 34 -13.70 14.46 1.25
C ARG A 34 -13.56 13.44 0.13
N LEU A 35 -13.37 13.90 -1.12
CA LEU A 35 -13.19 13.02 -2.28
C LEU A 35 -11.92 12.18 -2.14
N ILE A 36 -10.80 12.81 -1.79
CA ILE A 36 -9.53 12.10 -1.62
C ILE A 36 -9.48 11.28 -0.34
N GLU A 37 -10.12 11.73 0.75
CA GLU A 37 -10.30 10.95 1.98
C GLU A 37 -11.08 9.65 1.70
N TYR A 38 -12.16 9.72 0.91
CA TYR A 38 -12.88 8.54 0.45
C TYR A 38 -11.96 7.57 -0.30
N ALA A 39 -11.20 8.07 -1.28
CA ALA A 39 -10.28 7.24 -2.05
C ALA A 39 -9.24 6.59 -1.12
N PHE A 40 -8.60 7.38 -0.26
CA PHE A 40 -7.60 6.93 0.69
C PHE A 40 -8.09 5.78 1.58
N HIS A 41 -9.24 5.94 2.24
CA HIS A 41 -9.79 4.89 3.11
C HIS A 41 -10.15 3.61 2.33
N ASN A 42 -10.73 3.75 1.13
CA ASN A 42 -11.08 2.58 0.32
C ASN A 42 -9.85 1.85 -0.21
N LEU A 43 -8.81 2.57 -0.67
CA LEU A 43 -7.53 1.97 -1.05
C LEU A 43 -6.92 1.20 0.11
N ASN A 44 -6.93 1.76 1.33
CA ASN A 44 -6.38 1.08 2.50
C ASN A 44 -7.14 -0.22 2.80
N LYS A 45 -8.47 -0.20 2.76
CA LYS A 45 -9.31 -1.41 2.97
C LYS A 45 -9.04 -2.51 1.94
N ILE A 46 -8.68 -2.14 0.72
CA ILE A 46 -8.35 -3.09 -0.35
C ILE A 46 -6.95 -3.64 -0.19
N THR A 47 -5.99 -2.76 0.07
CA THR A 47 -4.58 -3.11 0.21
C THR A 47 -4.36 -4.00 1.44
N TRP A 48 -5.12 -3.77 2.51
CA TRP A 48 -5.00 -4.48 3.79
C TRP A 48 -6.27 -5.22 4.17
N SER A 49 -6.92 -5.81 3.18
CA SER A 49 -8.10 -6.62 3.44
C SER A 49 -7.76 -7.84 4.30
N GLU A 50 -8.78 -8.42 4.93
CA GLU A 50 -8.63 -9.60 5.78
C GLU A 50 -7.87 -10.74 5.07
N GLU A 51 -8.15 -10.99 3.79
CA GLU A 51 -7.46 -11.98 2.98
C GLU A 51 -5.96 -11.65 2.82
N VAL A 52 -5.61 -10.38 2.58
CA VAL A 52 -4.21 -9.95 2.49
C VAL A 52 -3.50 -10.14 3.84
N LEU A 53 -4.15 -9.73 4.93
CA LEU A 53 -3.61 -9.91 6.29
C LEU A 53 -3.41 -11.39 6.60
N ASN A 54 -4.35 -12.25 6.22
CA ASN A 54 -4.25 -13.69 6.41
C ASN A 54 -3.12 -14.32 5.59
N GLN A 55 -2.94 -13.92 4.32
CA GLN A 55 -1.82 -14.41 3.51
C GLN A 55 -0.48 -13.92 4.05
N THR A 56 -0.41 -12.66 4.51
CA THR A 56 0.83 -12.10 5.08
C THR A 56 1.22 -12.80 6.37
N THR A 57 0.25 -13.09 7.27
CA THR A 57 0.52 -13.89 8.48
C THR A 57 1.04 -15.27 8.12
N ARG A 58 0.41 -15.97 7.17
CA ARG A 58 0.87 -17.30 6.74
C ARG A 58 2.30 -17.25 6.20
N TYR A 59 2.61 -16.29 5.34
CA TYR A 59 3.95 -16.10 4.81
C TYR A 59 5.00 -15.91 5.92
N LEU A 60 4.70 -15.10 6.94
CA LEU A 60 5.65 -14.88 8.05
C LEU A 60 5.82 -16.12 8.93
N SER A 61 4.75 -16.89 9.15
CA SER A 61 4.83 -18.18 9.83
C SER A 61 5.68 -19.17 9.03
N ASP A 62 5.44 -19.29 7.72
CA ASP A 62 6.21 -20.15 6.81
C ASP A 62 7.69 -19.72 6.76
N LEU A 63 7.96 -18.40 6.79
CA LEU A 63 9.31 -17.84 6.83
C LEU A 63 10.01 -18.18 8.16
N LYS A 64 9.27 -18.12 9.28
CA LYS A 64 9.78 -18.52 10.60
C LYS A 64 10.18 -19.99 10.63
N GLU A 65 9.32 -20.87 10.14
CA GLU A 65 9.60 -22.31 10.11
C GLU A 65 10.78 -22.64 9.19
N TRP A 66 10.85 -22.00 8.01
CA TRP A 66 11.97 -22.20 7.09
C TRP A 66 13.30 -21.72 7.66
N THR A 67 13.32 -20.55 8.33
CA THR A 67 14.53 -20.03 8.97
C THR A 67 15.00 -20.94 10.11
N LEU A 68 14.07 -21.54 10.87
CA LEU A 68 14.38 -22.58 11.87
C LEU A 68 14.96 -23.85 11.23
N TRP A 69 14.41 -24.31 10.11
CA TRP A 69 14.93 -25.47 9.41
C TRP A 69 16.35 -25.25 8.84
N ARG A 70 16.66 -24.01 8.40
CA ARG A 70 18.00 -23.60 7.97
C ARG A 70 18.82 -22.92 9.08
N ASN A 71 18.54 -23.22 10.35
CA ASN A 71 19.16 -22.55 11.51
C ASN A 71 20.68 -22.39 11.36
N GLN A 72 21.40 -23.47 11.03
CA GLN A 72 22.86 -23.41 10.90
C GLN A 72 23.33 -22.33 9.92
N THR A 73 22.73 -22.24 8.73
CA THR A 73 23.10 -21.22 7.74
C THR A 73 22.87 -19.79 8.26
N PHE A 74 21.79 -19.55 8.99
CA PHE A 74 21.49 -18.23 9.54
C PHE A 74 22.33 -17.89 10.78
N VAL A 75 22.76 -18.91 11.53
CA VAL A 75 23.71 -18.79 12.65
C VAL A 75 25.10 -18.46 12.11
N ASP A 76 25.53 -19.11 11.03
CA ASP A 76 26.80 -18.83 10.36
C ASP A 76 26.84 -17.40 9.79
N LEU A 77 25.68 -16.88 9.36
CA LEU A 77 25.50 -15.48 8.94
C LEU A 77 25.37 -14.49 10.11
N ASN A 78 25.35 -14.96 11.37
CA ASN A 78 25.18 -14.16 12.59
C ASN A 78 23.94 -13.25 12.58
N ILE A 79 22.85 -13.67 11.92
CA ILE A 79 21.58 -12.91 11.84
C ILE A 79 20.38 -13.68 12.40
N PHE A 80 20.55 -14.94 12.77
CA PHE A 80 19.43 -15.83 13.11
C PHE A 80 18.55 -15.30 14.24
N GLU A 81 19.13 -14.94 15.39
CA GLU A 81 18.36 -14.49 16.56
C GLU A 81 17.58 -13.21 16.27
N GLU A 82 18.23 -12.24 15.64
CA GLU A 82 17.59 -10.97 15.28
C GLU A 82 16.48 -11.19 14.24
N LEU A 83 16.72 -12.05 13.25
CA LEU A 83 15.72 -12.41 12.24
C LEU A 83 14.49 -13.06 12.88
N GLN A 84 14.67 -14.03 13.79
CA GLN A 84 13.55 -14.64 14.52
C GLN A 84 12.74 -13.60 15.30
N GLN A 85 13.43 -12.74 16.05
CA GLN A 85 12.78 -11.68 16.83
C GLN A 85 12.00 -10.71 15.93
N LYS A 86 12.55 -10.36 14.77
CA LYS A 86 11.88 -9.49 13.79
C LYS A 86 10.67 -10.14 13.16
N ILE A 87 10.72 -11.44 12.85
CA ILE A 87 9.56 -12.19 12.34
C ILE A 87 8.46 -12.23 13.41
N ASP A 88 8.80 -12.50 14.67
CA ASP A 88 7.85 -12.53 15.78
C ASP A 88 7.21 -11.17 16.04
N THR A 89 8.00 -10.10 15.99
CA THR A 89 7.49 -8.73 16.08
C THR A 89 6.49 -8.43 14.96
N ASN A 90 6.81 -8.82 13.72
CA ASN A 90 5.91 -8.65 12.58
C ASN A 90 4.60 -9.43 12.76
N LEU A 91 4.68 -10.68 13.22
CA LEU A 91 3.49 -11.51 13.49
C LEU A 91 2.59 -10.89 14.56
N ASN A 92 3.17 -10.37 15.64
CA ASN A 92 2.43 -9.69 16.71
C ASN A 92 1.76 -8.41 16.21
N VAL A 93 2.45 -7.59 15.42
CA VAL A 93 1.87 -6.38 14.84
C VAL A 93 0.74 -6.70 13.87
N LEU A 94 0.87 -7.74 13.04
CA LEU A 94 -0.23 -8.17 12.17
C LEU A 94 -1.43 -8.70 12.96
N LYS A 95 -1.20 -9.38 14.08
CA LYS A 95 -2.27 -9.84 14.97
C LYS A 95 -3.04 -8.65 15.56
N GLU A 96 -2.34 -7.65 16.08
CA GLU A 96 -2.94 -6.39 16.54
C GLU A 96 -3.71 -5.69 15.41
N PHE A 97 -3.11 -5.60 14.22
CA PHE A 97 -3.71 -4.91 13.08
C PHE A 97 -4.98 -5.62 12.59
N LYS A 98 -5.04 -6.96 12.63
CA LYS A 98 -6.26 -7.73 12.31
C LYS A 98 -7.43 -7.40 13.24
N HIS A 99 -7.18 -7.04 14.50
CA HIS A 99 -8.24 -6.64 15.42
C HIS A 99 -8.79 -5.24 15.12
N ASN A 100 -8.00 -4.38 14.48
CA ASN A 100 -8.43 -3.06 14.05
C ASN A 100 -7.83 -2.70 12.68
N PRO A 101 -8.35 -3.27 11.57
CA PRO A 101 -7.79 -3.12 10.23
C PRO A 101 -7.97 -1.71 9.65
N GLU A 102 -8.79 -0.87 10.30
CA GLU A 102 -8.97 0.54 9.93
C GLU A 102 -7.95 1.45 10.62
N SER A 103 -7.19 0.93 11.60
CA SER A 103 -6.15 1.70 12.30
C SER A 103 -4.98 2.00 11.37
N CYS A 104 -4.89 3.26 10.96
CA CYS A 104 -3.80 3.71 10.11
C CYS A 104 -2.43 3.63 10.81
N SER A 105 -2.38 3.92 12.10
CA SER A 105 -1.15 3.77 12.90
C SER A 105 -0.65 2.32 12.88
N GLN A 106 -1.55 1.35 13.07
CA GLN A 106 -1.19 -0.08 13.00
C GLN A 106 -0.78 -0.51 11.60
N LEU A 107 -1.42 0.01 10.56
CA LEU A 107 -0.98 -0.17 9.18
C LEU A 107 0.47 0.29 8.98
N TRP A 108 0.79 1.52 9.40
CA TRP A 108 2.14 2.06 9.25
C TRP A 108 3.17 1.27 10.07
N LYS A 109 2.80 0.83 11.28
CA LYS A 109 3.62 -0.06 12.12
C LYS A 109 3.88 -1.39 11.40
N ALA A 110 2.86 -2.05 10.86
CA ALA A 110 3.00 -3.31 10.15
C ALA A 110 3.91 -3.19 8.94
N LYS A 111 3.75 -2.12 8.17
CA LYS A 111 4.60 -1.81 7.01
C LYS A 111 6.06 -1.54 7.41
N ALA A 112 6.29 -0.74 8.44
CA ALA A 112 7.64 -0.45 8.91
C ALA A 112 8.37 -1.73 9.36
N GLN A 113 7.68 -2.59 10.10
CA GLN A 113 8.23 -3.88 10.53
C GLN A 113 8.53 -4.81 9.35
N HIS A 114 7.67 -4.85 8.34
CA HIS A 114 7.89 -5.68 7.16
C HIS A 114 9.07 -5.17 6.31
N ASN A 115 9.27 -3.85 6.23
CA ASN A 115 10.42 -3.27 5.54
C ASN A 115 11.74 -3.57 6.26
N GLN A 116 11.75 -3.55 7.60
CA GLN A 116 12.93 -3.96 8.37
C GLN A 116 13.28 -5.43 8.12
N LEU A 117 12.28 -6.31 8.02
CA LEU A 117 12.50 -7.72 7.70
C LEU A 117 13.18 -7.90 6.32
N LYS A 118 12.83 -7.09 5.33
CA LYS A 118 13.47 -7.13 4.00
C LYS A 118 14.93 -6.73 4.01
N GLN A 119 15.38 -5.93 4.98
CA GLN A 119 16.80 -5.54 5.09
C GLN A 119 17.70 -6.75 5.39
N PHE A 120 17.17 -7.82 5.97
CA PHE A 120 17.94 -9.06 6.16
C PHE A 120 18.29 -9.76 4.84
N GLN A 121 17.50 -9.58 3.78
CA GLN A 121 17.81 -10.18 2.47
C GLN A 121 19.14 -9.66 1.91
N SER A 122 19.49 -8.39 2.16
CA SER A 122 20.78 -7.83 1.72
C SER A 122 21.98 -8.32 2.53
N LEU A 123 21.75 -9.03 3.64
CA LEU A 123 22.81 -9.61 4.48
C LEU A 123 23.07 -11.09 4.14
N ILE A 124 22.35 -11.65 3.17
CA ILE A 124 22.48 -13.06 2.78
C ILE A 124 23.42 -13.16 1.58
N ASP A 125 24.64 -13.63 1.84
CA ASP A 125 25.63 -13.88 0.79
C ASP A 125 25.40 -15.23 0.07
N ASP A 126 24.70 -16.18 0.72
CA ASP A 126 24.33 -17.45 0.12
C ASP A 126 23.22 -17.25 -0.94
N GLU A 127 23.60 -17.34 -2.21
CA GLU A 127 22.66 -17.17 -3.32
C GLU A 127 21.48 -18.16 -3.30
N GLN A 128 21.69 -19.39 -2.82
CA GLN A 128 20.62 -20.38 -2.74
C GLN A 128 19.60 -19.96 -1.69
N VAL A 129 20.07 -19.54 -0.50
CA VAL A 129 19.18 -19.04 0.57
C VAL A 129 18.42 -17.80 0.10
N LEU A 130 19.10 -16.87 -0.57
CA LEU A 130 18.46 -15.67 -1.11
C LEU A 130 17.40 -16.02 -2.16
N ARG A 131 17.70 -16.93 -3.11
CA ARG A 131 16.73 -17.42 -4.10
C ARG A 131 15.51 -18.08 -3.46
N GLU A 132 15.73 -18.88 -2.42
CA GLU A 132 14.66 -19.55 -1.68
C GLU A 132 13.76 -18.55 -0.92
N TRP A 133 14.32 -17.49 -0.35
CA TRP A 133 13.53 -16.41 0.22
C TRP A 133 12.73 -15.71 -0.88
N MET A 134 13.38 -15.31 -1.98
CA MET A 134 12.70 -14.63 -3.09
C MET A 134 11.54 -15.45 -3.69
N GLU A 135 11.64 -16.78 -3.75
CA GLU A 135 10.50 -17.60 -4.21
C GLU A 135 9.33 -17.58 -3.21
N ARG A 136 9.60 -17.52 -1.89
CA ARG A 136 8.55 -17.35 -0.87
C ARG A 136 7.82 -16.01 -1.03
N ASP A 137 8.57 -14.93 -1.27
CA ASP A 137 7.99 -13.62 -1.58
C ASP A 137 7.11 -13.71 -2.83
N ARG A 138 7.58 -14.40 -3.88
CA ARG A 138 6.84 -14.59 -5.12
C ARG A 138 5.55 -15.39 -4.90
N ILE A 139 5.57 -16.43 -4.07
CA ILE A 139 4.39 -17.22 -3.72
C ILE A 139 3.37 -16.35 -2.99
N LEU A 140 3.79 -15.57 -1.99
CA LEU A 140 2.91 -14.63 -1.29
C LEU A 140 2.27 -13.66 -2.30
N MET A 141 3.08 -13.01 -3.13
CA MET A 141 2.58 -12.02 -4.10
C MET A 141 1.60 -12.62 -5.10
N ARG A 142 1.84 -13.84 -5.60
CA ARG A 142 0.90 -14.56 -6.47
C ARG A 142 -0.44 -14.83 -5.78
N ARG A 143 -0.41 -15.26 -4.51
CA ARG A 143 -1.63 -15.50 -3.73
C ARG A 143 -2.42 -14.21 -3.55
N MET A 144 -1.77 -13.10 -3.20
CA MET A 144 -2.46 -11.82 -3.01
C MET A 144 -3.06 -11.27 -4.32
N LEU A 145 -2.33 -11.38 -5.43
CA LEU A 145 -2.69 -10.75 -6.70
C LEU A 145 -4.11 -11.07 -7.16
N TYR A 146 -4.55 -12.33 -7.03
CA TYR A 146 -5.88 -12.76 -7.45
C TYR A 146 -7.01 -11.98 -6.74
N PHE A 147 -6.90 -11.84 -5.41
CA PHE A 147 -7.90 -11.15 -4.60
C PHE A 147 -7.81 -9.63 -4.79
N THR A 148 -6.59 -9.11 -4.87
CA THR A 148 -6.31 -7.69 -5.02
C THR A 148 -6.84 -7.13 -6.35
N ILE A 149 -6.66 -7.84 -7.47
CA ILE A 149 -7.19 -7.42 -8.78
C ILE A 149 -8.72 -7.25 -8.73
N ARG A 150 -9.44 -8.22 -8.16
CA ARG A 150 -10.91 -8.18 -8.08
C ARG A 150 -11.38 -6.97 -7.26
N LYS A 151 -10.69 -6.66 -6.17
CA LYS A 151 -11.02 -5.52 -5.30
C LYS A 151 -10.69 -4.18 -5.95
N TYR A 152 -9.56 -4.07 -6.64
CA TYR A 152 -9.21 -2.85 -7.40
C TYR A 152 -10.21 -2.55 -8.52
N LYS A 153 -10.72 -3.56 -9.24
CA LYS A 153 -11.76 -3.34 -10.27
C LYS A 153 -13.00 -2.66 -9.68
N LYS A 154 -13.54 -3.19 -8.58
CA LYS A 154 -14.67 -2.57 -7.87
C LYS A 154 -14.36 -1.16 -7.39
N PHE A 155 -13.13 -0.95 -6.93
CA PHE A 155 -12.69 0.36 -6.51
C PHE A 155 -12.62 1.37 -7.65
N PHE A 156 -12.14 0.97 -8.83
CA PHE A 156 -12.11 1.83 -10.00
C PHE A 156 -13.52 2.29 -10.36
N ASP A 157 -14.48 1.38 -10.38
CA ASP A 157 -15.88 1.72 -10.70
C ASP A 157 -16.45 2.70 -9.65
N ASN A 158 -16.20 2.46 -8.36
CA ASN A 158 -16.64 3.35 -7.29
C ASN A 158 -15.95 4.72 -7.31
N LEU A 159 -14.63 4.75 -7.57
CA LEU A 159 -13.85 5.99 -7.68
C LEU A 159 -14.37 6.83 -8.83
N GLN A 160 -14.64 6.21 -9.98
CA GLN A 160 -15.23 6.89 -11.13
C GLN A 160 -16.54 7.58 -10.75
N LEU A 161 -17.48 6.84 -10.16
CA LEU A 161 -18.76 7.38 -9.74
C LEU A 161 -18.61 8.53 -8.73
N LYS A 162 -17.67 8.41 -7.79
CA LYS A 162 -17.42 9.45 -6.77
C LYS A 162 -16.79 10.71 -7.35
N VAL A 163 -15.90 10.58 -8.32
CA VAL A 163 -15.34 11.74 -9.03
C VAL A 163 -16.41 12.43 -9.88
N GLU A 164 -17.27 11.66 -10.55
CA GLU A 164 -18.40 12.22 -11.31
C GLU A 164 -19.40 12.94 -10.41
N GLU A 165 -19.76 12.33 -9.26
CA GLU A 165 -20.62 12.95 -8.25
C GLU A 165 -20.02 14.26 -7.72
N TYR A 166 -18.71 14.28 -7.42
CA TYR A 166 -18.00 15.49 -7.02
C TYR A 166 -18.13 16.58 -8.08
N LEU A 167 -17.73 16.28 -9.33
CA LEU A 167 -17.72 17.26 -10.42
C LEU A 167 -19.12 17.82 -10.75
N ASN A 168 -20.16 17.00 -10.65
CA ASN A 168 -21.54 17.41 -10.92
C ASN A 168 -22.13 18.32 -9.84
N ASN A 169 -21.57 18.30 -8.63
CA ASN A 169 -22.04 19.11 -7.50
C ASN A 169 -21.29 20.45 -7.36
N LEU A 170 -20.28 20.69 -8.20
CA LEU A 170 -19.51 21.94 -8.20
C LEU A 170 -20.32 23.09 -8.81
N GLN A 171 -20.14 24.30 -8.27
CA GLN A 171 -20.60 25.51 -8.92
C GLN A 171 -19.81 25.76 -10.21
N PRO A 172 -20.35 26.52 -11.19
CA PRO A 172 -19.70 26.73 -12.48
C PRO A 172 -18.26 27.25 -12.38
N TYR A 173 -17.98 28.15 -11.43
CA TYR A 173 -16.63 28.69 -11.22
C TYR A 173 -15.66 27.65 -10.62
N GLU A 174 -16.13 26.79 -9.71
CA GLU A 174 -15.33 25.71 -9.12
C GLU A 174 -15.03 24.63 -10.17
N ALA A 175 -16.02 24.30 -11.00
CA ALA A 175 -15.86 23.37 -12.10
C ALA A 175 -14.79 23.84 -13.11
N MET A 176 -14.68 25.15 -13.36
CA MET A 176 -13.61 25.70 -14.22
C MET A 176 -12.21 25.53 -13.60
N MET A 177 -12.09 25.53 -12.28
CA MET A 177 -10.81 25.29 -11.60
C MET A 177 -10.39 23.81 -11.62
N GLU A 178 -11.34 22.88 -11.80
CA GLU A 178 -11.12 21.43 -11.76
C GLU A 178 -10.85 20.80 -13.14
N THR A 179 -10.31 21.57 -14.09
CA THR A 179 -10.04 21.12 -15.47
C THR A 179 -9.15 19.88 -15.55
N THR A 180 -8.14 19.78 -14.69
CA THR A 180 -7.25 18.60 -14.64
C THR A 180 -7.99 17.35 -14.18
N LEU A 181 -8.87 17.46 -13.18
CA LEU A 181 -9.68 16.33 -12.71
C LEU A 181 -10.71 15.90 -13.77
N GLN A 182 -11.29 16.87 -14.49
CA GLN A 182 -12.18 16.60 -15.63
C GLN A 182 -11.48 15.87 -16.78
N GLN A 183 -10.22 16.22 -17.08
CA GLN A 183 -9.43 15.50 -18.07
C GLN A 183 -9.08 14.10 -17.60
N TRP A 184 -8.70 13.96 -16.33
CA TRP A 184 -8.39 12.68 -15.71
C TRP A 184 -9.57 11.71 -15.77
N ILE A 185 -10.78 12.14 -15.37
CA ILE A 185 -11.96 11.24 -15.37
C ILE A 185 -12.32 10.78 -16.77
N LYS A 186 -12.16 11.63 -17.80
CA LYS A 186 -12.38 11.24 -19.20
C LYS A 186 -11.43 10.11 -19.61
N LYS A 187 -10.13 10.27 -19.31
CA LYS A 187 -9.09 9.25 -19.57
C LYS A 187 -9.38 7.96 -18.78
N PHE A 188 -9.72 8.08 -17.51
CA PHE A 188 -10.02 6.95 -16.61
C PHE A 188 -11.21 6.12 -17.09
N LYS A 189 -12.29 6.78 -17.54
CA LYS A 189 -13.48 6.11 -18.09
C LYS A 189 -13.20 5.32 -19.36
N SER A 190 -12.40 5.88 -20.27
CA SER A 190 -12.09 5.24 -21.54
C SER A 190 -11.07 4.10 -21.41
N GLU A 191 -10.32 4.05 -20.32
CA GLU A 191 -9.28 3.05 -20.12
C GLU A 191 -9.87 1.70 -19.68
N ASN A 192 -9.44 0.61 -20.33
CA ASN A 192 -9.88 -0.76 -20.06
C ASN A 192 -8.74 -1.67 -19.57
N ASP A 193 -7.48 -1.29 -19.81
CA ASP A 193 -6.32 -2.00 -19.29
C ASP A 193 -6.20 -1.77 -17.78
N PHE A 194 -6.10 -2.87 -17.04
CA PHE A 194 -6.04 -2.85 -15.57
C PHE A 194 -4.79 -2.13 -15.05
N VAL A 195 -3.66 -2.30 -15.73
CA VAL A 195 -2.38 -1.70 -15.33
C VAL A 195 -2.41 -0.19 -15.59
N GLU A 196 -2.94 0.22 -16.73
CA GLU A 196 -3.14 1.64 -17.03
C GLU A 196 -4.12 2.28 -16.04
N ARG A 197 -5.22 1.60 -15.66
CA ARG A 197 -6.10 2.10 -14.59
C ARG A 197 -5.39 2.25 -13.23
N LEU A 198 -4.46 1.35 -12.87
CA LEU A 198 -3.64 1.51 -11.67
C LEU A 198 -2.72 2.74 -11.74
N PHE A 199 -2.14 3.01 -12.91
CA PHE A 199 -1.34 4.23 -13.11
C PHE A 199 -2.20 5.47 -12.99
N LEU A 200 -3.37 5.48 -13.61
CA LEU A 200 -4.31 6.59 -13.50
C LEU A 200 -4.78 6.82 -12.06
N MET A 201 -4.95 5.76 -11.27
CA MET A 201 -5.22 5.91 -9.83
C MET A 201 -4.04 6.59 -9.10
N THR A 202 -2.79 6.33 -9.51
CA THR A 202 -1.62 7.05 -8.97
C THR A 202 -1.63 8.52 -9.39
N GLU A 203 -1.95 8.79 -10.67
CA GLU A 203 -2.11 10.16 -11.19
C GLU A 203 -3.19 10.91 -10.39
N PHE A 204 -4.34 10.28 -10.13
CA PHE A 204 -5.42 10.84 -9.33
C PHE A 204 -4.92 11.29 -7.96
N ILE A 205 -4.24 10.42 -7.22
CA ILE A 205 -3.71 10.77 -5.89
C ILE A 205 -2.74 11.96 -5.96
N ASN A 206 -1.91 12.03 -7.01
CA ASN A 206 -0.99 13.15 -7.18
C ASN A 206 -1.71 14.48 -7.45
N LEU A 207 -2.93 14.47 -7.98
CA LEU A 207 -3.75 15.69 -8.10
C LEU A 207 -4.13 16.27 -6.73
N PHE A 208 -4.16 15.45 -5.69
CA PHE A 208 -4.55 15.83 -4.32
C PHE A 208 -3.37 15.73 -3.35
N LYS A 209 -2.16 16.07 -3.81
CA LYS A 209 -0.92 15.85 -3.05
C LYS A 209 -0.93 16.53 -1.68
N GLU A 210 -1.49 17.73 -1.59
CA GLU A 210 -1.53 18.52 -0.35
C GLU A 210 -2.48 17.87 0.67
N GLU A 211 -3.70 17.53 0.25
CA GLU A 211 -4.68 16.83 1.07
C GLU A 211 -4.18 15.44 1.49
N MET A 212 -3.48 14.75 0.58
CA MET A 212 -2.85 13.45 0.87
C MET A 212 -1.77 13.56 1.94
N ASN A 213 -0.94 14.62 1.90
CA ASN A 213 0.06 14.84 2.94
C ASN A 213 -0.60 15.06 4.30
N GLU A 214 -1.68 15.83 4.36
CA GLU A 214 -2.45 16.03 5.59
C GLU A 214 -3.09 14.72 6.09
N LEU A 215 -3.79 13.99 5.21
CA LEU A 215 -4.40 12.69 5.52
C LEU A 215 -3.37 11.72 6.09
N VAL A 216 -2.20 11.61 5.44
CA VAL A 216 -1.11 10.74 5.88
C VAL A 216 -0.52 11.20 7.21
N SER A 217 -0.33 12.51 7.42
CA SER A 217 0.16 13.06 8.70
C SER A 217 -0.80 12.74 9.85
N ASN A 218 -2.10 12.95 9.64
CA ASN A 218 -3.15 12.62 10.60
C ASN A 218 -3.19 11.11 10.89
N CYS A 219 -2.97 10.30 9.85
CA CYS A 219 -2.90 8.85 9.92
C CYS A 219 -1.77 8.30 10.80
N ILE A 220 -0.57 8.88 10.66
CA ILE A 220 0.64 8.44 11.34
C ILE A 220 0.71 9.00 12.77
N GLY A 221 -0.10 10.03 13.06
CA GLY A 221 -0.04 10.75 14.34
C GLY A 221 1.20 11.64 14.46
N LEU A 222 1.72 12.13 13.33
CA LEU A 222 2.79 13.12 13.35
C LEU A 222 2.25 14.43 13.92
N PRO A 223 3.00 15.13 14.79
CA PRO A 223 2.54 16.39 15.38
C PRO A 223 2.27 17.40 14.26
N LYS A 224 1.05 17.97 14.26
CA LYS A 224 0.70 19.13 13.43
C LYS A 224 1.61 20.28 13.88
N LYS A 225 2.49 20.75 12.99
CA LYS A 225 3.30 21.96 13.24
C LYS A 225 2.48 23.20 12.92
#